data_AF-A0A424W877-F1
#
_entry.id   AF-A0A424W877-F1
#
_cell.length_a   1.000
_cell.length_b   1.000
_cell.length_c   1.000
_cell.angle_alpha   90.00
_cell.angle_beta   90.00
_cell.angle_gamma   90.00
#
_symmetry.space_group_name_H-M   'P 1'
#
loop_
_entity.id
_entity.type
_entity.pdbx_description
1 polymer ?
#
loop_
_entity_poly.entity_id
_entity_poly.type
_entity_poly.pdbx_seq_one_letter_code
_entity_poly.pdbx_strand_id
1 'polypeptide(L)'
;MSEIYPHDAPGPHLIRNGRLEADASRVFTPEPEVPAEGQVPGDAPGWIVPLSVWKTSRATLRRHQHPVAVLLDPDADLRDLAEADGTLDPAGIAFIAVDFPVYTDGRGYSLAQLLRTRYQWQGELRAVGDVMIDTIHYQARVGFDSFLVKPGHDPHKALEAFKTFTVHYQKTYRVPTPAAA
;
A
#
# COMPACT_ATOMS: atom_id res chain seq x y z
N MET A 1 -2.40 -1.85 -20.84
CA MET A 1 -3.67 -2.48 -20.43
C MET A 1 -3.32 -3.66 -19.56
N SER A 2 -3.10 -3.38 -18.28
CA SER A 2 -2.75 -4.35 -17.26
C SER A 2 -4.05 -4.72 -16.56
N GLU A 3 -4.45 -5.98 -16.56
CA GLU A 3 -5.47 -6.45 -15.62
C GLU A 3 -4.88 -6.31 -14.22
N ILE A 4 -5.35 -5.30 -13.49
CA ILE A 4 -4.87 -4.91 -12.17
C ILE A 4 -5.40 -5.94 -11.17
N TYR A 5 -4.73 -7.10 -11.11
CA TYR A 5 -4.86 -8.15 -10.09
C TYR A 5 -6.16 -8.98 -10.11
N PRO A 6 -6.24 -10.07 -10.90
CA PRO A 6 -7.30 -11.06 -10.71
C PRO A 6 -7.18 -11.72 -9.32
N HIS A 7 -8.15 -11.48 -8.45
CA HIS A 7 -8.21 -11.92 -7.05
C HIS A 7 -8.59 -13.41 -6.87
N ASP A 8 -8.27 -14.28 -7.83
CA ASP A 8 -8.87 -15.63 -7.91
C ASP A 8 -8.20 -16.69 -6.99
N ALA A 9 -7.53 -16.27 -5.91
CA ALA A 9 -7.04 -17.16 -4.87
C ALA A 9 -8.10 -17.26 -3.75
N PRO A 10 -8.81 -18.40 -3.58
CA PRO A 10 -9.84 -18.57 -2.57
C PRO A 10 -9.19 -18.76 -1.19
N GLY A 11 -8.74 -17.66 -0.58
CA GLY A 11 -8.10 -17.68 0.73
C GLY A 11 -7.57 -16.31 1.16
N PRO A 12 -7.25 -16.15 2.46
CA PRO A 12 -6.65 -14.93 2.95
C PRO A 12 -5.25 -14.78 2.33
N HIS A 13 -5.00 -13.67 1.65
CA HIS A 13 -3.76 -13.36 0.92
C HIS A 13 -3.19 -11.99 1.31
N LEU A 14 -3.81 -11.32 2.30
CA LEU A 14 -3.32 -10.10 2.89
C LEU A 14 -2.59 -10.42 4.20
N ILE A 15 -1.31 -10.11 4.27
CA ILE A 15 -0.58 -10.12 5.54
C ILE A 15 -0.59 -8.70 6.08
N ARG A 16 -1.23 -8.47 7.22
CA ARG A 16 -1.26 -7.18 7.91
C ARG A 16 -0.71 -7.35 9.32
N ASN A 17 0.31 -6.56 9.68
CA ASN A 17 0.94 -6.60 11.00
C ASN A 17 1.30 -8.03 11.47
N GLY A 18 1.81 -8.87 10.57
CA GLY A 18 2.19 -10.25 10.85
C GLY A 18 1.01 -11.23 11.03
N ARG A 19 -0.20 -10.86 10.59
CA ARG A 19 -1.39 -11.71 10.62
C ARG A 19 -1.93 -11.89 9.21
N LEU A 20 -2.37 -13.11 8.91
CA LEU A 20 -2.99 -13.42 7.62
C LEU A 20 -4.50 -13.15 7.68
N GLU A 21 -4.99 -12.35 6.73
CA GLU A 21 -6.35 -11.82 6.67
C GLU A 21 -6.91 -11.90 5.24
N ALA A 22 -8.24 -11.87 5.12
CA ALA A 22 -8.89 -11.70 3.83
C ALA A 22 -8.73 -10.25 3.36
N ASP A 23 -8.45 -10.06 2.06
CA ASP A 23 -8.52 -8.73 1.47
C ASP A 23 -9.95 -8.43 1.00
N ALA A 24 -10.48 -7.30 1.46
CA ALA A 24 -11.78 -6.77 1.04
C ALA A 24 -11.61 -5.48 0.22
N SER A 25 -10.38 -5.16 -0.18
CA SER A 25 -10.08 -3.96 -0.94
C SER A 25 -10.46 -4.11 -2.41
N ARG A 26 -10.80 -2.98 -3.06
CA ARG A 26 -11.15 -2.90 -4.47
C ARG A 26 -10.62 -1.61 -5.07
N VAL A 27 -10.00 -1.72 -6.24
CA VAL A 27 -9.44 -0.58 -6.95
C VAL A 27 -10.55 0.15 -7.69
N PHE A 28 -10.63 1.47 -7.50
CA PHE A 28 -11.45 2.35 -8.30
C PHE A 28 -10.71 2.67 -9.60
N THR A 29 -11.36 2.39 -10.74
CA THR A 29 -10.82 2.71 -12.06
C THR A 29 -11.59 3.90 -12.62
N PRO A 30 -10.97 5.09 -12.75
CA PRO A 30 -11.62 6.23 -13.38
C PRO A 30 -11.87 5.95 -14.87
N GLU A 31 -12.98 6.46 -15.39
CA GLU A 31 -13.32 6.42 -16.80
C GLU A 31 -12.40 7.39 -17.56
N PRO A 32 -11.62 6.90 -18.56
CA PRO A 32 -10.61 7.71 -19.23
C PRO A 32 -11.21 8.82 -20.12
N GLU A 33 -12.47 8.68 -20.54
CA GLU A 33 -13.17 9.66 -21.38
C GLU A 33 -13.84 10.78 -20.59
N VAL A 34 -13.95 10.62 -19.28
CA VAL A 34 -14.56 11.61 -18.38
C VAL A 34 -13.43 12.40 -17.71
N PRO A 35 -13.56 13.72 -17.50
CA PRO A 35 -12.59 14.48 -16.71
C PRO A 35 -12.37 13.81 -15.34
N ALA A 36 -11.11 13.68 -14.92
CA ALA A 36 -10.77 13.03 -13.64
C ALA A 36 -11.28 13.82 -12.41
N GLU A 37 -11.65 15.09 -12.60
CA GLU A 37 -12.26 15.93 -11.57
C GLU A 37 -13.69 15.44 -11.27
N GLY A 38 -13.94 15.06 -10.01
CA GLY A 38 -15.25 14.61 -9.55
C GLY A 38 -15.53 13.11 -9.75
N GLN A 39 -14.63 12.38 -10.40
CA GLN A 39 -14.70 10.92 -10.44
C GLN A 39 -14.20 10.32 -9.12
N VAL A 40 -15.14 10.00 -8.23
CA VAL A 40 -14.86 9.35 -6.95
C VAL A 40 -15.71 8.09 -6.80
N PRO A 41 -15.20 7.06 -6.10
CA PRO A 41 -16.04 5.94 -5.71
C PRO A 41 -17.16 6.41 -4.77
N GLY A 42 -18.22 5.59 -4.63
CA GLY A 42 -19.24 5.82 -3.61
C GLY A 42 -18.69 5.71 -2.18
N ASP A 43 -19.41 6.25 -1.21
CA ASP A 43 -19.05 6.20 0.21
C ASP A 43 -19.32 4.80 0.80
N ALA A 44 -18.35 3.91 0.62
CA ALA A 44 -18.37 2.54 1.12
C ALA A 44 -16.95 2.13 1.50
N PRO A 45 -16.77 1.16 2.42
CA PRO A 45 -15.44 0.70 2.79
C PRO A 45 -14.74 -0.04 1.63
N GLY A 46 -13.41 -0.13 1.74
CA GLY A 46 -12.56 -0.97 0.90
C GLY A 46 -12.07 -0.33 -0.39
N TRP A 47 -12.41 0.92 -0.68
CA TRP A 47 -11.92 1.57 -1.90
C TRP A 47 -10.43 1.91 -1.83
N ILE A 48 -9.71 1.55 -2.88
CA ILE A 48 -8.38 2.06 -3.22
C ILE A 48 -8.54 2.97 -4.43
N VAL A 49 -8.10 4.22 -4.34
CA VAL A 49 -8.15 5.18 -5.45
C VAL A 49 -6.73 5.48 -5.96
N PRO A 50 -6.52 5.66 -7.28
CA PRO A 50 -5.25 6.15 -7.80
C PRO A 50 -4.85 7.51 -7.20
N LEU A 51 -3.55 7.78 -7.08
CA LEU A 51 -3.05 9.07 -6.59
C LEU A 51 -3.62 10.26 -7.36
N SER A 52 -3.81 10.12 -8.68
CA SER A 52 -4.42 11.15 -9.53
C SER A 52 -5.84 11.50 -9.09
N VAL A 53 -6.66 10.49 -8.75
CA VAL A 53 -8.03 10.67 -8.24
C VAL A 53 -8.02 11.29 -6.85
N TRP A 54 -7.12 10.85 -5.97
CA TRP A 54 -6.94 11.47 -4.66
C TRP A 54 -6.60 12.96 -4.80
N LYS A 55 -5.61 13.30 -5.62
CA LYS A 55 -5.14 14.68 -5.84
C LYS A 55 -6.26 15.61 -6.30
N THR A 56 -7.08 15.19 -7.27
CA THR A 56 -8.16 16.02 -7.82
C THR A 56 -9.38 16.08 -6.90
N SER A 57 -9.64 15.04 -6.10
CA SER A 57 -10.91 14.89 -5.38
C SER A 57 -10.78 14.73 -3.86
N ARG A 58 -9.61 15.00 -3.28
CA ARG A 58 -9.33 14.85 -1.82
C ARG A 58 -10.35 15.54 -0.92
N ALA A 59 -10.86 16.71 -1.31
CA ALA A 59 -11.83 17.46 -0.51
C ALA A 59 -13.18 16.72 -0.39
N THR A 60 -13.58 16.02 -1.45
CA THR A 60 -14.79 15.17 -1.47
C THR A 60 -14.55 13.88 -0.71
N LEU A 61 -13.43 13.20 -0.98
CA LEU A 61 -13.07 11.93 -0.33
C LEU A 61 -12.92 12.07 1.19
N ARG A 62 -12.37 13.19 1.68
CA ARG A 62 -12.29 13.50 3.11
C ARG A 62 -13.64 13.66 3.82
N ARG A 63 -14.72 13.87 3.06
CA ARG A 63 -16.09 13.98 3.60
C ARG A 63 -16.80 12.62 3.66
N HIS A 64 -16.24 11.58 3.06
CA HIS A 64 -16.80 10.24 3.17
C HIS A 64 -16.78 9.76 4.63
N GLN A 65 -17.81 9.02 5.03
CA GLN A 65 -17.83 8.29 6.29
C GLN A 65 -16.79 7.17 6.30
N HIS A 66 -16.49 6.61 5.12
CA HIS A 66 -15.48 5.58 4.93
C HIS A 66 -14.23 6.15 4.23
N PRO A 67 -13.10 6.28 4.95
CA PRO A 67 -11.83 6.67 4.35
C PRO A 67 -11.43 5.72 3.21
N VAL A 68 -10.74 6.27 2.20
CA VAL A 68 -10.24 5.50 1.05
C VAL A 68 -8.75 5.26 1.19
N ALA A 69 -8.23 4.21 0.58
CA ALA A 69 -6.80 4.05 0.41
C ALA A 69 -6.30 4.76 -0.85
N VAL A 70 -5.04 5.18 -0.84
CA VAL A 70 -4.41 5.84 -2.00
C VAL A 70 -3.36 4.91 -2.60
N LEU A 71 -3.50 4.59 -3.90
CA LEU A 71 -2.56 3.80 -4.67
C LEU A 71 -1.51 4.71 -5.31
N LEU A 72 -0.24 4.42 -5.01
CA LEU A 72 0.93 5.05 -5.58
C LEU A 72 1.51 4.15 -6.67
N ASP A 73 1.57 4.68 -7.88
CA ASP A 73 2.38 4.14 -8.97
C ASP A 73 3.88 4.18 -8.59
N PRO A 74 4.73 3.34 -9.18
CA PRO A 74 6.15 3.27 -8.81
C PRO A 74 6.93 4.56 -9.12
N ASP A 75 6.45 5.42 -10.01
CA ASP A 75 6.99 6.76 -10.29
C ASP A 75 6.17 7.89 -9.66
N ALA A 76 5.28 7.57 -8.72
CA ALA A 76 4.48 8.55 -8.00
C ALA A 76 5.33 9.65 -7.35
N ASP A 77 4.89 10.89 -7.53
CA ASP A 77 5.46 12.03 -6.83
C ASP A 77 4.74 12.24 -5.50
N LEU A 78 5.41 12.00 -4.38
CA LEU A 78 4.83 12.17 -3.05
C LEU A 78 4.41 13.62 -2.75
N ARG A 79 4.86 14.61 -3.53
CA ARG A 79 4.36 15.99 -3.44
C ARG A 79 2.88 16.09 -3.81
N ASP A 80 2.37 15.19 -4.63
CA ASP A 80 0.96 15.14 -5.02
C ASP A 80 0.06 14.55 -3.92
N LEU A 81 0.66 13.87 -2.95
CA LEU A 81 -0.02 13.37 -1.76
C LEU A 81 0.04 14.39 -0.60
N ALA A 82 1.04 15.26 -0.60
CA ALA A 82 1.30 16.22 0.46
C ALA A 82 0.37 17.44 0.40
N GLU A 83 0.23 18.11 1.55
CA GLU A 83 -0.39 19.42 1.65
C GLU A 83 0.56 20.53 1.18
N ALA A 84 0.03 21.76 1.05
CA ALA A 84 0.78 22.90 0.54
C ALA A 84 2.01 23.26 1.39
N ASP A 85 2.00 22.91 2.69
CA ASP A 85 3.13 23.09 3.61
C ASP A 85 4.17 21.96 3.55
N GLY A 86 3.94 20.96 2.69
CA GLY A 86 4.81 19.80 2.50
C GLY A 86 4.61 18.68 3.53
N THR A 87 3.64 18.81 4.44
CA THR A 87 3.26 17.75 5.37
C THR A 87 2.26 16.78 4.73
N LEU A 88 2.10 15.59 5.31
CA LEU A 88 1.10 14.63 4.87
C LEU A 88 0.00 14.56 5.94
N ASP A 89 -1.20 15.02 5.60
CA ASP A 89 -2.38 14.95 6.46
C ASP A 89 -3.08 13.60 6.29
N PRO A 90 -3.18 12.77 7.36
CA PRO A 90 -3.82 11.46 7.29
C PRO A 90 -5.34 11.50 7.11
N ALA A 91 -5.99 12.66 7.26
CA ALA A 91 -7.44 12.75 7.17
C ALA A 91 -7.99 12.21 5.84
N GLY A 92 -8.94 11.28 5.91
CA GLY A 92 -9.59 10.64 4.76
C GLY A 92 -8.79 9.50 4.12
N ILE A 93 -7.58 9.20 4.60
CA ILE A 93 -6.74 8.11 4.11
C ILE A 93 -6.86 6.90 5.05
N ALA A 94 -7.37 5.78 4.54
CA ALA A 94 -7.42 4.50 5.26
C ALA A 94 -6.02 3.87 5.36
N PHE A 95 -5.32 3.78 4.24
CA PHE A 95 -3.95 3.30 4.10
C PHE A 95 -3.33 3.80 2.80
N ILE A 96 -2.02 3.71 2.67
CA ILE A 96 -1.32 3.99 1.41
C ILE A 96 -0.88 2.65 0.80
N ALA A 97 -1.25 2.40 -0.46
CA ALA A 97 -0.77 1.26 -1.23
C ALA A 97 0.35 1.72 -2.17
N VAL A 98 1.42 0.94 -2.29
CA VAL A 98 2.49 1.16 -3.26
C VAL A 98 2.55 -0.02 -4.21
N ASP A 99 2.44 0.28 -5.50
CA ASP A 99 2.46 -0.71 -6.56
C ASP A 99 3.88 -1.17 -6.89
N PHE A 100 4.06 -2.49 -6.98
CA PHE A 100 5.27 -3.14 -7.50
C PHE A 100 4.90 -3.86 -8.81
N PRO A 101 5.05 -3.23 -9.98
CA PRO A 101 4.60 -3.83 -11.23
C PRO A 101 5.38 -5.10 -11.60
N VAL A 102 6.66 -5.13 -11.25
CA VAL A 102 7.60 -6.23 -11.53
C VAL A 102 8.56 -6.42 -10.36
N TYR A 103 9.01 -7.65 -10.18
CA TYR A 103 9.92 -8.08 -9.10
C TYR A 103 11.19 -7.22 -8.97
N THR A 104 11.72 -6.73 -10.10
CA THR A 104 12.96 -5.95 -10.14
C THR A 104 12.76 -4.46 -9.89
N ASP A 105 11.53 -4.00 -9.60
CA ASP A 105 11.26 -2.58 -9.37
C ASP A 105 11.65 -2.15 -7.95
N GLY A 106 12.72 -1.35 -7.85
CA GLY A 106 13.21 -0.81 -6.59
C GLY A 106 12.53 0.48 -6.12
N ARG A 107 11.71 1.14 -6.95
CA ARG A 107 11.22 2.50 -6.66
C ARG A 107 10.26 2.54 -5.47
N GLY A 108 9.43 1.51 -5.32
CA GLY A 108 8.52 1.38 -4.18
C GLY A 108 9.22 1.37 -2.82
N TYR A 109 10.47 0.89 -2.75
CA TYR A 109 11.28 0.94 -1.53
C TYR A 109 11.65 2.36 -1.14
N SER A 110 12.04 3.18 -2.11
CA SER A 110 12.35 4.60 -1.90
C SER A 110 11.12 5.39 -1.50
N LEU A 111 9.95 5.10 -2.11
CA LEU A 111 8.67 5.70 -1.73
C LEU A 111 8.34 5.38 -0.26
N ALA A 112 8.44 4.11 0.14
CA ALA A 112 8.19 3.70 1.52
C ALA A 112 9.12 4.41 2.51
N GLN A 113 10.42 4.46 2.21
CA GLN A 113 11.39 5.15 3.06
C GLN A 113 11.05 6.64 3.21
N LEU A 114 10.68 7.32 2.12
CA LEU A 114 10.30 8.74 2.17
C LEU A 114 9.00 8.96 2.94
N LEU A 115 7.98 8.13 2.71
CA LEU A 115 6.71 8.19 3.45
C LEU A 115 6.94 8.08 4.96
N ARG A 116 7.81 7.14 5.36
CA ARG A 116 8.11 6.85 6.76
C ARG A 116 9.05 7.85 7.44
N THR A 117 9.99 8.44 6.71
CA THR A 117 11.02 9.34 7.28
C THR A 117 10.70 10.82 7.06
N ARG A 118 10.42 11.23 5.83
CA ARG A 118 10.18 12.62 5.46
C ARG A 118 8.74 13.05 5.74
N TYR A 119 7.77 12.25 5.32
CA TYR A 119 6.35 12.54 5.51
C TYR A 119 5.80 11.98 6.83
N GLN A 120 6.63 11.22 7.56
CA GLN A 120 6.33 10.66 8.87
C GLN A 120 5.00 9.91 8.94
N TRP A 121 4.57 9.28 7.84
CA TRP A 121 3.35 8.49 7.77
C TRP A 121 3.37 7.36 8.80
N GLN A 122 2.40 7.36 9.71
CA GLN A 122 2.26 6.34 10.77
C GLN A 122 1.14 5.33 10.49
N GLY A 123 0.30 5.57 9.48
CA GLY A 123 -0.75 4.63 9.11
C GLY A 123 -0.20 3.40 8.39
N GLU A 124 -1.12 2.52 7.97
CA GLU A 124 -0.79 1.32 7.22
C GLU A 124 -0.12 1.70 5.88
N LEU A 125 0.95 1.00 5.55
CA LEU A 125 1.64 1.08 4.28
C LEU A 125 1.65 -0.32 3.65
N ARG A 126 0.87 -0.46 2.58
CA ARG A 126 0.62 -1.73 1.90
C ARG A 126 1.44 -1.88 0.63
N ALA A 127 2.16 -2.98 0.50
CA ALA A 127 2.73 -3.38 -0.78
C ALA A 127 1.68 -4.16 -1.58
N VAL A 128 1.48 -3.80 -2.85
CA VAL A 128 0.61 -4.49 -3.81
C VAL A 128 1.38 -4.79 -5.10
N GLY A 129 0.88 -5.71 -5.91
CA GLY A 129 1.55 -6.11 -7.15
C GLY A 129 2.39 -7.37 -7.01
N ASP A 130 3.65 -7.30 -7.43
CA ASP A 130 4.60 -8.41 -7.46
C ASP A 130 5.21 -8.69 -6.07
N VAL A 131 4.33 -8.88 -5.09
CA VAL A 131 4.65 -9.15 -3.70
C VAL A 131 4.65 -10.66 -3.46
N MET A 132 5.77 -11.18 -3.00
CA MET A 132 6.00 -12.61 -2.83
C MET A 132 6.97 -12.90 -1.70
N ILE A 133 7.16 -14.18 -1.40
CA ILE A 133 8.04 -14.68 -0.33
C ILE A 133 9.44 -14.05 -0.36
N ASP A 134 10.04 -13.88 -1.53
CA ASP A 134 11.40 -13.40 -1.70
C ASP A 134 11.54 -11.88 -1.49
N THR A 135 10.46 -11.12 -1.65
CA THR A 135 10.47 -9.65 -1.57
C THR A 135 9.96 -9.11 -0.23
N ILE A 136 9.04 -9.83 0.42
CA ILE A 136 8.29 -9.36 1.58
C ILE A 136 9.19 -8.92 2.75
N HIS A 137 10.29 -9.64 3.01
CA HIS A 137 11.23 -9.32 4.07
C HIS A 137 11.91 -7.96 3.83
N TYR A 138 12.34 -7.69 2.60
CA TYR A 138 12.99 -6.43 2.25
C TYR A 138 12.00 -5.26 2.28
N GLN A 139 10.76 -5.49 1.85
CA GLN A 139 9.70 -4.48 1.91
C GLN A 139 9.39 -4.11 3.37
N ALA A 140 9.26 -5.07 4.29
CA ALA A 140 9.08 -4.76 5.71
C ALA A 140 10.20 -3.88 6.29
N ARG A 141 11.45 -4.12 5.86
CA ARG A 141 12.62 -3.38 6.36
C ARG A 141 12.65 -1.89 5.99
N VAL A 142 11.94 -1.49 4.94
CA VAL A 142 11.80 -0.08 4.53
C VAL A 142 10.50 0.56 5.03
N GLY A 143 9.69 -0.22 5.76
CA GLY A 143 8.55 0.29 6.51
C GLY A 143 7.17 -0.10 5.98
N PHE A 144 7.06 -1.09 5.08
CA PHE A 144 5.77 -1.73 4.80
C PHE A 144 5.33 -2.57 6.01
N ASP A 145 4.04 -2.53 6.33
CA ASP A 145 3.42 -3.31 7.42
C ASP A 145 2.23 -4.15 6.95
N SER A 146 1.82 -3.96 5.70
CA SER A 146 0.78 -4.72 5.03
C SER A 146 1.25 -5.20 3.65
N PHE A 147 0.88 -6.41 3.26
CA PHE A 147 1.39 -7.08 2.05
C PHE A 147 0.28 -7.86 1.39
N LEU A 148 -0.12 -7.46 0.19
CA LEU A 148 -1.06 -8.22 -0.61
C LEU A 148 -0.28 -9.22 -1.45
N VAL A 149 -0.22 -10.47 -0.99
CA VAL A 149 0.56 -11.52 -1.65
C VAL A 149 -0.04 -11.82 -3.02
N LYS A 150 0.82 -11.83 -4.04
CA LYS A 150 0.43 -12.08 -5.43
C LYS A 150 -0.26 -13.44 -5.57
N PRO A 151 -1.32 -13.54 -6.37
CA PRO A 151 -1.92 -14.82 -6.75
C PRO A 151 -0.88 -15.83 -7.26
N GLY A 152 -1.01 -17.09 -6.85
CA GLY A 152 -0.06 -18.16 -7.19
C GLY A 152 1.11 -18.31 -6.21
N HIS A 153 1.28 -17.39 -5.25
CA HIS A 153 2.21 -17.56 -4.13
C HIS A 153 1.47 -17.95 -2.85
N ASP A 154 2.14 -18.71 -1.99
CA ASP A 154 1.59 -19.17 -0.71
C ASP A 154 1.75 -18.07 0.36
N PRO A 155 0.64 -17.49 0.84
CA PRO A 155 0.69 -16.40 1.80
C PRO A 155 1.12 -16.84 3.20
N HIS A 156 0.94 -18.12 3.56
CA HIS A 156 1.49 -18.65 4.81
C HIS A 156 3.02 -18.71 4.76
N LYS A 157 3.59 -19.12 3.64
CA LYS A 157 5.06 -19.11 3.47
C LYS A 157 5.62 -17.69 3.43
N ALA A 158 4.91 -16.76 2.80
CA ALA A 158 5.29 -15.36 2.83
C ALA A 158 5.29 -14.80 4.27
N LEU A 159 4.31 -15.17 5.09
CA LEU A 159 4.29 -14.82 6.51
C LEU A 159 5.46 -15.43 7.28
N GLU A 160 5.80 -16.70 7.04
CA GLU A 160 6.95 -17.33 7.69
C GLU A 160 8.29 -16.73 7.26
N ALA A 161 8.38 -16.14 6.06
CA ALA A 161 9.61 -15.54 5.55
C ALA A 161 10.14 -14.36 6.37
N PHE A 162 9.30 -13.73 7.20
CA PHE A 162 9.77 -12.73 8.15
C PHE A 162 10.75 -13.28 9.18
N LYS A 163 10.73 -14.59 9.45
CA LYS A 163 11.60 -15.27 10.41
C LYS A 163 12.91 -15.77 9.80
N THR A 164 13.07 -15.69 8.47
CA THR A 164 14.21 -16.29 7.76
C THR A 164 15.55 -15.63 8.09
N PHE A 165 15.57 -14.32 8.33
CA PHE A 165 16.79 -13.58 8.63
C PHE A 165 16.69 -12.96 10.02
N THR A 166 17.58 -13.39 10.93
CA THR A 166 17.63 -12.94 12.33
C THR A 166 18.80 -12.01 12.64
N VAL A 167 19.77 -11.90 11.72
CA VAL A 167 20.96 -11.05 11.84
C VAL A 167 20.98 -10.04 10.70
N HIS A 168 21.08 -8.75 11.04
CA HIS A 168 21.06 -7.65 10.07
C HIS A 168 22.24 -6.70 10.28
N TYR A 169 23.03 -6.50 9.22
CA TYR A 169 24.21 -5.63 9.24
C TYR A 169 23.88 -4.17 8.85
N GLN A 170 22.74 -3.95 8.19
CA GLN A 170 22.35 -2.63 7.67
C GLN A 170 21.24 -2.01 8.53
N LYS A 171 21.31 -0.68 8.75
CA LYS A 171 20.27 0.11 9.44
C LYS A 171 18.93 -0.06 8.71
N THR A 172 17.88 -0.36 9.46
CA THR A 172 16.51 -0.53 8.96
C THR A 172 15.60 0.54 9.58
N TYR A 173 14.54 0.94 8.86
CA TYR A 173 13.46 1.71 9.46
C TYR A 173 12.66 0.76 10.37
N ARG A 174 12.83 0.92 11.69
CA ARG A 174 12.11 0.27 12.80
C ARG A 174 11.53 -1.13 12.52
N VAL A 175 12.15 -2.16 13.07
CA VAL A 175 11.59 -3.53 13.10
C VAL A 175 10.32 -3.55 13.96
N PRO A 176 9.17 -4.07 13.50
CA PRO A 176 8.03 -4.34 14.38
C PRO A 176 8.49 -5.31 15.47
N THR A 177 8.37 -4.91 16.73
CA THR A 177 8.70 -5.81 17.85
C THR A 177 7.58 -6.85 17.95
N PRO A 178 7.86 -8.16 17.96
CA PRO A 178 6.82 -9.15 18.21
C PRO A 178 6.18 -8.86 19.56
N ALA A 179 4.86 -9.00 19.66
CA ALA A 179 4.15 -8.86 20.92
C ALA A 179 4.78 -9.84 21.93
N ALA A 180 5.12 -9.32 23.12
CA ALA A 180 5.56 -10.16 24.22
C ALA A 180 4.46 -11.18 24.53
N ALA A 181 4.88 -12.45 24.69
CA ALA A 181 4.03 -13.57 25.07
C ALA A 181 3.35 -13.34 26.43
#